data_AF-A0A7V5GV73-F1
#
_entry.id   AF-A0A7V5GV73-F1
#
_cell.length_a   1.000
_cell.length_b   1.000
_cell.length_c   1.000
_cell.angle_alpha   90.00
_cell.angle_beta   90.00
_cell.angle_gamma   90.00
#
_symmetry.space_group_name_H-M   'P 1'
#
loop_
_entity.id
_entity.type
_entity.pdbx_description
1 polymer ?
#
loop_
_entity_poly.entity_id
_entity_poly.type
_entity_poly.pdbx_seq_one_letter_code
_entity_poly.pdbx_strand_id
1 'polypeptide(L)'
;YGDGYSDVDGEFEYDVNPGFLPIRILTELRGRYVDVDYEDGDDGQLTLRIDDLDTLQLIWDENHARDDERSLFYHVNFIHDFWKHLDEELRDLDFPMLAVCMYGEFFDNAFYSGRGIYFGGGDQMDNFALYADIVYHEYGHAVTARIYPRELLPYTGESGALNEAWSDYFPCSITDEPLMGEGGLRGGGYIRNLDNELVYPDDIQGEVHRDSRIISAAMWHSRQALGRQITDPLFHYARYELGNNFMLYFADVLLTDDNDGDISNGTPHYRELYEHFGRHGIGPGIHPDIIVERFEMYDDETDGANGNDNRLWEPGETIRIEVGLFRDGNLYPPAAENVRMVISSDREDVIPERDEIGFGDMYVGDRAAGDQPLLFRIAEDAPLCFANLYFTTWDDDGIVRRDTTRLALGSPDLLLVRDGSEGPDRSPWLKSALDDLGQVYSSLSTAAPIVPLSQRLQGVKTAVWFSGDARDGILNEADRADLVEFLGDGGNLLMTGQSLGSSPGAEPFFNEYLGARHEIDSLHQVWIEGVADDPVARGLPLLLLGARGAQNQCRPAAIAAIEPAVEIYHWTRSRGEPAAGVRREDPQTGSRTVYLSFGIE
;
A
#
# COMPACT_ATOMS: atom_id res chain seq x y z
N TYR A 1 3.86 -0.04 -68.31
CA TYR A 1 3.57 -0.41 -66.92
C TYR A 1 4.71 0.07 -66.10
N GLY A 2 4.40 0.81 -65.06
CA GLY A 2 5.33 1.36 -64.10
C GLY A 2 4.44 1.87 -62.99
N ASP A 3 4.93 1.74 -61.77
CA ASP A 3 4.14 1.90 -60.57
C ASP A 3 4.77 3.03 -59.75
N GLY A 4 3.96 3.76 -58.99
CA GLY A 4 4.40 4.90 -58.20
C GLY A 4 3.41 5.19 -57.08
N TYR A 5 3.88 5.89 -56.06
CA TYR A 5 3.07 6.37 -54.94
C TYR A 5 3.00 7.89 -55.01
N SER A 6 1.91 8.47 -54.50
CA SER A 6 1.90 9.89 -54.22
C SER A 6 2.96 10.25 -53.16
N ASP A 7 3.39 11.51 -53.19
CA ASP A 7 4.15 12.08 -52.08
C ASP A 7 3.22 12.51 -50.92
N VAL A 8 3.81 13.19 -49.93
CA VAL A 8 3.12 13.65 -48.71
C VAL A 8 2.06 14.73 -48.99
N ASP A 9 2.17 15.43 -50.12
CA ASP A 9 1.20 16.45 -50.55
C ASP A 9 0.10 15.84 -51.44
N GLY A 10 0.14 14.53 -51.66
CA GLY A 10 -0.79 13.81 -52.54
C GLY A 10 -0.48 13.96 -54.02
N GLU A 11 0.68 14.51 -54.37
CA GLU A 11 1.10 14.70 -55.76
C GLU A 11 1.78 13.45 -56.31
N PHE A 12 1.64 13.21 -57.62
CA PHE A 12 2.34 12.14 -58.32
C PHE A 12 2.75 12.61 -59.71
N GLU A 13 3.90 12.14 -60.18
CA GLU A 13 4.40 12.43 -61.52
C GLU A 13 4.67 11.12 -62.26
N TYR A 14 4.27 11.07 -63.53
CA TYR A 14 4.50 9.90 -64.37
C TYR A 14 4.86 10.29 -65.80
N ASP A 15 6.03 9.86 -66.25
CA ASP A 15 6.47 10.05 -67.63
C ASP A 15 5.70 9.13 -68.58
N VAL A 16 4.89 9.72 -69.46
CA VAL A 16 4.10 8.99 -70.46
C VAL A 16 4.54 9.32 -71.89
N ASN A 17 4.58 8.31 -72.77
CA ASN A 17 4.78 8.52 -74.19
C ASN A 17 3.45 8.97 -74.84
N PRO A 18 3.38 10.17 -75.46
CA PRO A 18 2.15 10.67 -76.09
C PRO A 18 1.57 9.74 -77.16
N GLY A 19 2.39 8.89 -77.78
CA GLY A 19 1.96 7.90 -78.78
C GLY A 19 1.13 6.73 -78.23
N PHE A 20 0.98 6.62 -76.91
CA PHE A 20 0.17 5.59 -76.24
C PHE A 20 -1.18 6.09 -75.72
N LEU A 21 -1.55 7.35 -76.01
CA LEU A 21 -2.88 7.85 -75.67
C LEU A 21 -3.97 7.08 -76.46
N PRO A 22 -5.09 6.69 -75.83
CA PRO A 22 -5.42 6.92 -74.42
C PRO A 22 -4.68 5.96 -73.47
N ILE A 23 -4.21 6.49 -72.34
CA ILE A 23 -3.58 5.69 -71.27
C ILE A 23 -4.63 5.39 -70.21
N ARG A 24 -4.53 4.22 -69.57
CA ARG A 24 -5.31 3.89 -68.37
C ARG A 24 -4.40 3.89 -67.16
N ILE A 25 -4.81 4.60 -66.11
CA ILE A 25 -4.19 4.52 -64.78
C ILE A 25 -5.18 3.78 -63.89
N LEU A 26 -4.66 2.81 -63.14
CA LEU A 26 -5.35 2.16 -62.03
C LEU A 26 -4.69 2.69 -60.75
N THR A 27 -5.50 3.20 -59.82
CA THR A 27 -5.06 3.59 -58.49
C THR A 27 -5.83 2.79 -57.45
N GLU A 28 -5.14 2.42 -56.38
CA GLU A 28 -5.64 1.62 -55.26
C GLU A 28 -5.37 2.38 -53.96
N LEU A 29 -6.07 2.03 -52.87
CA LEU A 29 -5.76 2.52 -51.53
C LEU A 29 -4.55 1.76 -50.95
N ARG A 30 -3.43 1.82 -51.68
CA ARG A 30 -2.17 1.15 -51.39
C ARG A 30 -1.01 2.12 -51.51
N GLY A 31 -0.29 2.31 -50.41
CA GLY A 31 0.75 3.31 -50.24
C GLY A 31 2.09 2.71 -49.79
N ARG A 32 3.00 3.59 -49.36
CA ARG A 32 4.31 3.17 -48.80
C ARG A 32 4.19 2.50 -47.44
N TYR A 33 3.17 2.88 -46.66
CA TYR A 33 3.03 2.51 -45.26
C TYR A 33 1.72 1.80 -44.92
N VAL A 34 0.81 1.68 -45.90
CA VAL A 34 -0.46 0.96 -45.75
C VAL A 34 -0.84 0.22 -47.03
N ASP A 35 -1.43 -0.95 -46.88
CA ASP A 35 -2.12 -1.72 -47.91
C ASP A 35 -3.53 -2.01 -47.39
N VAL A 36 -4.55 -1.32 -47.90
CA VAL A 36 -5.94 -1.48 -47.43
C VAL A 36 -6.59 -2.65 -48.16
N ASP A 37 -7.23 -3.53 -47.40
CA ASP A 37 -7.88 -4.75 -47.90
C ASP A 37 -9.32 -4.83 -47.35
N TYR A 38 -10.28 -5.08 -48.24
CA TYR A 38 -11.68 -5.29 -47.88
C TYR A 38 -12.02 -6.78 -47.91
N GLU A 39 -12.09 -7.42 -46.73
CA GLU A 39 -12.18 -8.89 -46.64
C GLU A 39 -13.41 -9.49 -47.36
N ASP A 40 -14.55 -8.79 -47.33
CA ASP A 40 -15.82 -9.29 -47.86
C ASP A 40 -16.01 -9.04 -49.37
N GLY A 41 -15.04 -8.46 -50.08
CA GLY A 41 -15.23 -8.09 -51.49
C GLY A 41 -13.99 -7.69 -52.28
N ASP A 42 -14.22 -6.91 -53.33
CA ASP A 42 -13.16 -6.32 -54.14
C ASP A 42 -12.74 -4.98 -53.50
N ASP A 43 -11.43 -4.77 -53.36
CA ASP A 43 -10.87 -3.51 -52.85
C ASP A 43 -11.29 -2.30 -53.68
N GLY A 44 -11.31 -1.14 -53.03
CA GLY A 44 -11.51 0.15 -53.65
C GLY A 44 -10.46 0.40 -54.74
N GLN A 45 -10.94 0.55 -55.98
CA GLN A 45 -10.11 0.80 -57.15
C GLN A 45 -10.69 1.93 -58.01
N LEU A 46 -9.83 2.86 -58.41
CA LEU A 46 -10.17 3.94 -59.34
C LEU A 46 -9.40 3.74 -60.65
N THR A 47 -10.14 3.53 -61.74
CA THR A 47 -9.57 3.48 -63.09
C THR A 47 -9.86 4.76 -63.85
N LEU A 48 -8.82 5.46 -64.26
CA LEU A 48 -8.91 6.66 -65.08
C LEU A 48 -8.42 6.42 -66.49
N ARG A 49 -9.07 7.10 -67.43
CA ARG A 49 -8.65 7.18 -68.82
C ARG A 49 -8.09 8.58 -69.08
N ILE A 50 -6.85 8.63 -69.52
CA ILE A 50 -6.13 9.85 -69.87
C ILE A 50 -6.12 9.97 -71.39
N ASP A 51 -6.83 10.96 -71.91
CA ASP A 51 -6.90 11.27 -73.35
C ASP A 51 -5.94 12.41 -73.74
N ASP A 52 -5.50 13.25 -72.81
CA ASP A 52 -4.54 14.35 -72.98
C ASP A 52 -3.56 14.49 -71.78
N LEU A 53 -2.44 15.18 -71.99
CA LEU A 53 -1.34 15.31 -71.01
C LEU A 53 -1.48 16.59 -70.16
N ASP A 54 -2.54 16.67 -69.37
CA ASP A 54 -2.82 17.78 -68.45
C ASP A 54 -2.85 17.33 -66.98
N THR A 55 -2.96 18.28 -66.04
CA THR A 55 -3.09 18.00 -64.62
C THR A 55 -4.34 17.17 -64.34
N LEU A 56 -4.14 16.00 -63.72
CA LEU A 56 -5.20 15.10 -63.31
C LEU A 56 -5.53 15.29 -61.84
N GLN A 57 -6.81 15.36 -61.49
CA GLN A 57 -7.27 15.28 -60.10
C GLN A 57 -7.84 13.89 -59.83
N LEU A 58 -7.27 13.20 -58.85
CA LEU A 58 -7.76 11.94 -58.30
C LEU A 58 -8.61 12.27 -57.07
N ILE A 59 -9.88 11.85 -57.07
CA ILE A 59 -10.78 12.01 -55.92
C ILE A 59 -11.27 10.63 -55.52
N TRP A 60 -10.89 10.20 -54.32
CA TRP A 60 -11.44 9.00 -53.67
C TRP A 60 -12.71 9.39 -52.92
N ASP A 61 -13.86 9.16 -53.55
CA ASP A 61 -15.19 9.40 -52.98
C ASP A 61 -15.96 8.07 -52.78
N GLU A 62 -17.22 8.17 -52.37
CA GLU A 62 -18.13 7.03 -52.12
C GLU A 62 -18.38 6.13 -53.34
N ASN A 63 -18.06 6.59 -54.56
CA ASN A 63 -18.23 5.79 -55.77
C ASN A 63 -17.02 4.87 -56.03
N HIS A 64 -15.89 5.11 -55.37
CA HIS A 64 -14.61 4.46 -55.68
C HIS A 64 -14.06 3.62 -54.54
N ALA A 65 -14.43 3.91 -53.29
CA ALA A 65 -14.08 3.13 -52.11
C ALA A 65 -15.16 3.28 -51.04
N ARG A 66 -15.18 2.39 -50.05
CA ARG A 66 -15.99 2.53 -48.85
C ARG A 66 -15.39 3.56 -47.89
N ASP A 67 -16.20 4.00 -46.92
CA ASP A 67 -15.77 4.96 -45.90
C ASP A 67 -14.67 4.39 -45.00
N ASP A 68 -14.78 3.13 -44.62
CA ASP A 68 -13.78 2.42 -43.80
C ASP A 68 -12.47 2.21 -44.54
N GLU A 69 -12.50 1.88 -45.83
CA GLU A 69 -11.28 1.79 -46.64
C GLU A 69 -10.53 3.13 -46.72
N ARG A 70 -11.25 4.23 -47.00
CA ARG A 70 -10.65 5.58 -47.04
C ARG A 70 -10.14 6.01 -45.66
N SER A 71 -10.89 5.67 -44.61
CA SER A 71 -10.52 5.93 -43.21
C SER A 71 -9.21 5.22 -42.86
N LEU A 72 -9.10 3.91 -43.11
CA LEU A 72 -7.87 3.16 -42.86
C LEU A 72 -6.70 3.72 -43.65
N PHE A 73 -6.87 4.02 -44.94
CA PHE A 73 -5.80 4.60 -45.74
C PHE A 73 -5.27 5.91 -45.13
N TYR A 74 -6.16 6.81 -44.73
CA TYR A 74 -5.79 8.11 -44.15
C TYR A 74 -5.15 7.94 -42.77
N HIS A 75 -5.84 7.26 -41.84
CA HIS A 75 -5.44 7.20 -40.44
C HIS A 75 -4.17 6.36 -40.23
N VAL A 76 -3.93 5.32 -41.02
CA VAL A 76 -2.70 4.52 -40.92
C VAL A 76 -1.48 5.30 -41.41
N ASN A 77 -1.59 6.08 -42.49
CA ASN A 77 -0.50 6.98 -42.90
C ASN A 77 -0.28 8.09 -41.86
N PHE A 78 -1.36 8.71 -41.35
CA PHE A 78 -1.26 9.74 -40.32
C PHE A 78 -0.51 9.25 -39.07
N ILE A 79 -0.89 8.09 -38.53
CA ILE A 79 -0.25 7.57 -37.32
C ILE A 79 1.18 7.11 -37.58
N HIS A 80 1.48 6.58 -38.77
CA HIS A 80 2.85 6.31 -39.17
C HIS A 80 3.69 7.60 -39.13
N ASP A 81 3.21 8.67 -39.76
CA ASP A 81 3.90 9.96 -39.78
C ASP A 81 4.06 10.57 -38.37
N PHE A 82 3.07 10.43 -37.50
CA PHE A 82 3.17 10.81 -36.09
C PHE A 82 4.35 10.09 -35.41
N TRP A 83 4.43 8.76 -35.53
CA TRP A 83 5.54 7.99 -34.96
C TRP A 83 6.88 8.34 -35.59
N LYS A 84 6.92 8.63 -36.90
CA LYS A 84 8.15 9.11 -37.56
C LYS A 84 8.60 10.47 -37.06
N HIS A 85 7.66 11.36 -36.74
CA HIS A 85 7.97 12.66 -36.15
C HIS A 85 8.46 12.54 -34.71
N LEU A 86 7.89 11.61 -33.94
CA LEU A 86 8.28 11.35 -32.56
C LEU A 86 9.62 10.61 -32.48
N ASP A 87 9.86 9.66 -33.37
CA ASP A 87 11.04 8.80 -33.42
C ASP A 87 11.43 8.44 -34.86
N GLU A 88 12.32 9.26 -35.43
CA GLU A 88 12.83 9.09 -36.80
C GLU A 88 13.58 7.76 -37.01
N GLU A 89 14.12 7.16 -35.93
CA GLU A 89 14.92 5.94 -35.99
C GLU A 89 14.07 4.65 -35.93
N LEU A 90 12.78 4.75 -35.62
CA LEU A 90 11.82 3.64 -35.72
C LEU A 90 11.53 3.31 -37.20
N ARG A 91 12.44 2.59 -37.87
CA ARG A 91 12.34 2.26 -39.32
C ARG A 91 11.74 0.89 -39.61
N ASP A 92 11.58 0.06 -38.58
CA ASP A 92 11.09 -1.30 -38.70
C ASP A 92 9.60 -1.39 -39.11
N LEU A 93 8.88 -0.26 -39.07
CA LEU A 93 7.51 -0.09 -39.54
C LEU A 93 7.42 0.63 -40.90
N ASP A 94 8.55 0.91 -41.57
CA ASP A 94 8.59 1.55 -42.90
C ASP A 94 8.27 0.53 -44.01
N PHE A 95 7.09 -0.08 -43.94
CA PHE A 95 6.56 -1.03 -44.93
C PHE A 95 5.04 -0.85 -45.07
N PRO A 96 4.45 -1.27 -46.21
CA PRO A 96 3.00 -1.19 -46.40
C PRO A 96 2.31 -2.16 -45.43
N MET A 97 1.83 -1.63 -44.30
CA MET A 97 1.12 -2.42 -43.30
C MET A 97 -0.25 -2.81 -43.82
N LEU A 98 -0.55 -4.11 -43.78
CA LEU A 98 -1.87 -4.59 -44.15
C LEU A 98 -2.90 -4.06 -43.14
N ALA A 99 -3.92 -3.36 -43.64
CA ALA A 99 -5.02 -2.81 -42.85
C ALA A 99 -6.35 -3.34 -43.41
N VAL A 100 -6.98 -4.26 -42.69
CA VAL A 100 -8.16 -4.99 -43.16
C VAL A 100 -9.42 -4.42 -42.54
N CYS A 101 -10.37 -3.98 -43.37
CA CYS A 101 -11.71 -3.60 -42.91
C CYS A 101 -12.71 -4.75 -43.08
N MET A 102 -13.81 -4.69 -42.32
CA MET A 102 -14.88 -5.70 -42.32
C MET A 102 -14.37 -7.11 -42.00
N TYR A 103 -13.31 -7.21 -41.19
CA TYR A 103 -12.70 -8.48 -40.81
C TYR A 103 -13.66 -9.31 -39.96
N GLY A 104 -14.00 -10.51 -40.44
CA GLY A 104 -14.88 -11.44 -39.77
C GLY A 104 -16.35 -11.01 -39.78
N GLU A 105 -17.22 -11.97 -40.04
CA GLU A 105 -18.67 -11.77 -40.00
C GLU A 105 -19.12 -11.39 -38.58
N PHE A 106 -19.73 -10.21 -38.40
CA PHE A 106 -20.24 -9.70 -37.11
C PHE A 106 -19.17 -9.60 -35.99
N PHE A 107 -17.92 -9.35 -36.35
CA PHE A 107 -16.82 -9.31 -35.39
C PHE A 107 -16.80 -7.98 -34.60
N ASP A 108 -17.06 -8.06 -33.30
CA ASP A 108 -17.05 -6.92 -32.36
C ASP A 108 -15.64 -6.71 -31.75
N ASN A 109 -14.61 -6.55 -32.59
CA ASN A 109 -13.26 -6.23 -32.12
C ASN A 109 -12.35 -5.67 -33.24
N ALA A 110 -11.21 -5.11 -32.83
CA ALA A 110 -10.04 -4.87 -33.66
C ALA A 110 -8.80 -5.51 -33.03
N PHE A 111 -7.74 -5.75 -33.82
CA PHE A 111 -6.47 -6.24 -33.30
C PHE A 111 -5.29 -6.05 -34.28
N TYR A 112 -4.10 -5.90 -33.72
CA TYR A 112 -2.82 -6.11 -34.40
C TYR A 112 -2.37 -7.58 -34.35
N SER A 113 -2.07 -8.18 -35.51
CA SER A 113 -1.70 -9.60 -35.63
C SER A 113 -0.20 -9.90 -35.47
N GLY A 114 0.64 -8.86 -35.36
CA GLY A 114 2.10 -8.98 -35.53
C GLY A 114 2.60 -8.63 -36.94
N ARG A 115 1.70 -8.45 -37.91
CA ARG A 115 2.05 -8.07 -39.30
C ARG A 115 1.09 -7.07 -39.95
N GLY A 116 -0.15 -7.01 -39.46
CA GLY A 116 -1.18 -6.09 -39.95
C GLY A 116 -2.21 -5.83 -38.86
N ILE A 117 -3.12 -4.93 -39.15
CA ILE A 117 -4.20 -4.47 -38.27
C ILE A 117 -5.54 -4.82 -38.90
N TYR A 118 -6.47 -5.33 -38.10
CA TYR A 118 -7.72 -5.93 -38.56
C TYR A 118 -8.87 -5.32 -37.78
N PHE A 119 -9.91 -4.88 -38.49
CA PHE A 119 -11.04 -4.17 -37.91
C PHE A 119 -12.35 -4.84 -38.32
N GLY A 120 -13.10 -5.31 -37.33
CA GLY A 120 -14.41 -5.91 -37.56
C GLY A 120 -15.46 -4.89 -37.98
N GLY A 121 -16.41 -5.35 -38.80
CA GLY A 121 -17.57 -4.55 -39.18
C GLY A 121 -18.60 -4.35 -38.06
N GLY A 122 -18.46 -5.08 -36.95
CA GLY A 122 -19.29 -4.99 -35.75
C GLY A 122 -20.71 -5.56 -35.87
N ASP A 123 -21.28 -5.95 -34.73
CA ASP A 123 -22.70 -6.26 -34.51
C ASP A 123 -23.25 -5.44 -33.34
N GLN A 124 -22.66 -5.58 -32.14
CA GLN A 124 -22.98 -4.74 -30.98
C GLN A 124 -22.12 -3.47 -30.93
N MET A 125 -20.92 -3.53 -31.52
CA MET A 125 -20.01 -2.41 -31.72
C MET A 125 -20.21 -1.85 -33.13
N ASP A 126 -19.76 -0.62 -33.33
CA ASP A 126 -19.74 -0.02 -34.66
C ASP A 126 -18.50 -0.49 -35.44
N ASN A 127 -18.42 -0.15 -36.72
CA ASN A 127 -17.27 -0.48 -37.55
C ASN A 127 -16.02 0.27 -37.06
N PHE A 128 -15.10 -0.43 -36.41
CA PHE A 128 -13.91 0.14 -35.78
C PHE A 128 -12.92 0.78 -36.76
N ALA A 129 -12.98 0.43 -38.05
CA ALA A 129 -12.17 1.10 -39.07
C ALA A 129 -12.55 2.58 -39.28
N LEU A 130 -13.70 3.03 -38.75
CA LEU A 130 -14.16 4.42 -38.82
C LEU A 130 -13.69 5.30 -37.65
N TYR A 131 -12.98 4.73 -36.66
CA TYR A 131 -12.59 5.41 -35.43
C TYR A 131 -11.08 5.60 -35.38
N ALA A 132 -10.66 6.86 -35.48
CA ALA A 132 -9.26 7.25 -35.65
C ALA A 132 -8.37 6.72 -34.52
N ASP A 133 -8.80 6.94 -33.29
CA ASP A 133 -8.11 6.51 -32.08
C ASP A 133 -7.99 4.98 -31.99
N ILE A 134 -9.02 4.22 -32.36
CA ILE A 134 -8.95 2.75 -32.43
C ILE A 134 -7.93 2.31 -33.48
N VAL A 135 -7.89 2.95 -34.65
CA VAL A 135 -6.83 2.67 -35.65
C VAL A 135 -5.45 2.98 -35.09
N TYR A 136 -5.32 4.09 -34.35
CA TYR A 136 -4.06 4.49 -33.72
C TYR A 136 -3.64 3.53 -32.59
N HIS A 137 -4.58 2.99 -31.83
CA HIS A 137 -4.37 2.01 -30.77
C HIS A 137 -3.78 0.71 -31.34
N GLU A 138 -4.37 0.18 -32.41
CA GLU A 138 -3.84 -1.03 -33.06
C GLU A 138 -2.44 -0.81 -33.65
N TYR A 139 -2.19 0.37 -34.21
CA TYR A 139 -0.85 0.75 -34.64
C TYR A 139 0.13 0.88 -33.46
N GLY A 140 -0.34 1.34 -32.31
CA GLY A 140 0.41 1.40 -31.05
C GLY A 140 0.98 0.04 -30.64
N HIS A 141 0.21 -1.04 -30.79
CA HIS A 141 0.70 -2.41 -30.59
C HIS A 141 1.81 -2.79 -31.57
N ALA A 142 1.72 -2.34 -32.83
CA ALA A 142 2.77 -2.57 -33.82
C ALA A 142 4.08 -1.89 -33.42
N VAL A 143 4.02 -0.67 -32.87
CA VAL A 143 5.17 0.04 -32.31
C VAL A 143 5.73 -0.70 -31.10
N THR A 144 4.88 -1.09 -30.14
CA THR A 144 5.32 -1.86 -28.96
C THR A 144 6.06 -3.13 -29.36
N ALA A 145 5.58 -3.84 -30.38
CA ALA A 145 6.22 -5.06 -30.88
C ALA A 145 7.59 -4.86 -31.55
N ARG A 146 7.99 -3.61 -31.87
CA ARG A 146 9.33 -3.29 -32.39
C ARG A 146 10.30 -2.81 -31.33
N ILE A 147 9.80 -2.37 -30.18
CA ILE A 147 10.63 -1.96 -29.04
C ILE A 147 10.88 -3.15 -28.12
N TYR A 148 9.81 -3.87 -27.74
CA TYR A 148 9.90 -4.96 -26.78
C TYR A 148 10.10 -6.33 -27.45
N PRO A 149 11.08 -7.12 -27.01
CA PRO A 149 11.11 -8.55 -27.30
C PRO A 149 9.86 -9.23 -26.75
N ARG A 150 9.29 -10.18 -27.51
CA ARG A 150 8.03 -10.86 -27.15
C ARG A 150 8.10 -11.57 -25.80
N GLU A 151 9.26 -12.09 -25.44
CA GLU A 151 9.50 -12.80 -24.19
C GLU A 151 9.52 -11.87 -22.97
N LEU A 152 9.81 -10.58 -23.19
CA LEU A 152 10.00 -9.59 -22.13
C LEU A 152 8.69 -8.86 -21.78
N LEU A 153 7.80 -8.71 -22.76
CA LEU A 153 6.48 -8.09 -22.62
C LEU A 153 5.35 -9.03 -23.07
N PRO A 154 5.11 -10.15 -22.36
CA PRO A 154 4.00 -11.03 -22.69
C PRO A 154 2.67 -10.30 -22.46
N TYR A 155 1.69 -10.55 -23.32
CA TYR A 155 0.37 -9.91 -23.27
C TYR A 155 -0.52 -10.54 -22.18
N THR A 156 -0.13 -10.35 -20.92
CA THR A 156 -0.76 -10.87 -19.70
C THR A 156 -0.32 -10.06 -18.49
N GLY A 157 -1.15 -9.97 -17.45
CA GLY A 157 -0.82 -9.21 -16.24
C GLY A 157 -0.37 -7.77 -16.51
N GLU A 158 0.55 -7.25 -15.70
CA GLU A 158 1.05 -5.88 -15.82
C GLU A 158 1.76 -5.61 -17.16
N SER A 159 2.50 -6.58 -17.72
CA SER A 159 3.17 -6.38 -19.02
C SER A 159 2.18 -6.23 -20.17
N GLY A 160 1.05 -6.95 -20.13
CA GLY A 160 -0.04 -6.75 -21.08
C GLY A 160 -0.77 -5.43 -20.84
N ALA A 161 -1.00 -5.07 -19.57
CA ALA A 161 -1.63 -3.81 -19.20
C ALA A 161 -0.80 -2.59 -19.63
N LEU A 162 0.54 -2.66 -19.57
CA LEU A 162 1.43 -1.65 -20.13
C LEU A 162 1.27 -1.54 -21.65
N ASN A 163 1.20 -2.67 -22.35
CA ASN A 163 1.00 -2.69 -23.81
C ASN A 163 -0.30 -1.96 -24.21
N GLU A 164 -1.39 -2.28 -23.51
CA GLU A 164 -2.67 -1.58 -23.64
C GLU A 164 -2.57 -0.09 -23.28
N ALA A 165 -1.90 0.24 -22.18
CA ALA A 165 -1.81 1.61 -21.70
C ALA A 165 -1.07 2.53 -22.67
N TRP A 166 0.00 2.06 -23.30
CA TRP A 166 0.67 2.82 -24.36
C TRP A 166 -0.22 2.97 -25.59
N SER A 167 -0.89 1.89 -26.01
CA SER A 167 -1.84 1.93 -27.11
C SER A 167 -3.06 2.82 -26.83
N ASP A 168 -3.36 3.13 -25.57
CA ASP A 168 -4.40 4.10 -25.18
C ASP A 168 -3.87 5.54 -25.07
N TYR A 169 -2.70 5.71 -24.44
CA TYR A 169 -2.14 7.03 -24.14
C TYR A 169 -1.83 7.85 -25.40
N PHE A 170 -1.15 7.27 -26.40
CA PHE A 170 -0.75 8.03 -27.58
C PHE A 170 -1.94 8.49 -28.42
N PRO A 171 -2.96 7.66 -28.72
CA PRO A 171 -4.18 8.12 -29.36
C PRO A 171 -4.87 9.26 -28.59
N CYS A 172 -5.06 9.10 -27.28
CA CYS A 172 -5.65 10.14 -26.42
C CYS A 172 -4.81 11.44 -26.41
N SER A 173 -3.49 11.32 -26.47
CA SER A 173 -2.59 12.48 -26.55
C SER A 173 -2.72 13.24 -27.88
N ILE A 174 -2.92 12.50 -28.98
CA ILE A 174 -3.14 13.02 -30.34
C ILE A 174 -4.49 13.73 -30.43
N THR A 175 -5.57 13.10 -29.95
CA THR A 175 -6.94 13.65 -29.97
C THR A 175 -7.17 14.74 -28.92
N ASP A 176 -6.27 14.83 -27.94
CA ASP A 176 -6.34 15.77 -26.81
C ASP A 176 -7.58 15.57 -25.93
N GLU A 177 -7.99 14.32 -25.76
CA GLU A 177 -9.07 13.92 -24.84
C GLU A 177 -8.73 12.61 -24.14
N PRO A 178 -9.26 12.38 -22.91
CA PRO A 178 -8.95 11.15 -22.16
C PRO A 178 -9.82 9.97 -22.56
N LEU A 179 -10.78 10.16 -23.47
CA LEU A 179 -11.72 9.13 -23.86
C LEU A 179 -11.11 8.33 -25.01
N MET A 180 -11.06 7.02 -24.83
CA MET A 180 -10.58 6.08 -25.84
C MET A 180 -11.76 5.33 -26.42
N GLY A 181 -11.87 5.33 -27.75
CA GLY A 181 -12.91 4.72 -28.56
C GLY A 181 -14.24 5.47 -28.48
N GLU A 182 -14.25 6.81 -28.44
CA GLU A 182 -15.52 7.54 -28.39
C GLU A 182 -16.37 7.29 -29.65
N GLY A 183 -17.66 7.00 -29.44
CA GLY A 183 -18.59 6.66 -30.52
C GLY A 183 -18.52 5.21 -31.02
N GLY A 184 -17.43 4.47 -30.76
CA GLY A 184 -17.23 3.09 -31.24
C GLY A 184 -18.24 2.07 -30.72
N LEU A 185 -18.98 2.39 -29.67
CA LEU A 185 -20.09 1.59 -29.17
C LEU A 185 -21.41 2.03 -29.84
N ARG A 186 -22.22 1.07 -30.33
CA ARG A 186 -23.53 1.40 -30.89
C ARG A 186 -24.41 2.09 -29.83
N GLY A 187 -24.73 3.36 -30.06
CA GLY A 187 -25.45 4.21 -29.12
C GLY A 187 -24.62 5.30 -28.45
N GLY A 188 -23.33 5.41 -28.81
CA GLY A 188 -22.39 6.38 -28.25
C GLY A 188 -21.74 5.90 -26.95
N GLY A 189 -20.87 6.75 -26.39
CA GLY A 189 -20.04 6.42 -25.22
C GLY A 189 -18.57 6.29 -25.60
N TYR A 190 -17.77 5.68 -24.73
CA TYR A 190 -16.34 5.44 -24.89
C TYR A 190 -15.99 4.05 -24.36
N ILE A 191 -14.88 3.47 -24.81
CA ILE A 191 -14.40 2.15 -24.39
C ILE A 191 -13.64 2.26 -23.06
N ARG A 192 -12.70 3.20 -22.96
CA ARG A 192 -11.91 3.48 -21.74
C ARG A 192 -11.76 4.99 -21.52
N ASN A 193 -11.47 5.37 -20.28
CA ASN A 193 -11.23 6.77 -19.89
C ASN A 193 -9.94 6.84 -19.06
N LEU A 194 -8.96 7.57 -19.55
CA LEU A 194 -7.67 7.77 -18.90
C LEU A 194 -7.78 8.78 -17.75
N ASP A 195 -8.81 9.61 -17.70
CA ASP A 195 -9.06 10.47 -16.54
C ASP A 195 -9.91 9.73 -15.49
N ASN A 196 -9.24 8.91 -14.66
CA ASN A 196 -9.85 8.10 -13.61
C ASN A 196 -9.03 8.17 -12.30
N GLU A 197 -9.43 7.41 -11.27
CA GLU A 197 -8.80 7.41 -9.93
C GLU A 197 -8.39 5.99 -9.48
N LEU A 198 -8.18 5.07 -10.42
CA LEU A 198 -7.84 3.67 -10.07
C LEU A 198 -6.43 3.61 -9.49
N VAL A 199 -6.21 2.78 -8.46
CA VAL A 199 -4.96 2.73 -7.69
C VAL A 199 -4.35 1.33 -7.71
N TYR A 200 -3.06 1.22 -8.03
CA TYR A 200 -2.28 -0.01 -7.90
C TYR A 200 -1.83 -0.22 -6.43
N PRO A 201 -1.85 -1.46 -5.90
CA PRO A 201 -2.37 -2.69 -6.50
C PRO A 201 -3.88 -2.92 -6.23
N ASP A 202 -4.53 -2.03 -5.49
CA ASP A 202 -5.89 -2.22 -4.95
C ASP A 202 -6.96 -2.48 -6.02
N ASP A 203 -6.82 -1.86 -7.20
CA ASP A 203 -7.79 -1.94 -8.30
C ASP A 203 -7.42 -2.94 -9.41
N ILE A 204 -6.36 -3.75 -9.24
CA ILE A 204 -5.98 -4.79 -10.20
C ILE A 204 -7.09 -5.87 -10.30
N GLN A 205 -7.52 -6.15 -11.52
CA GLN A 205 -8.57 -7.12 -11.85
C GLN A 205 -8.05 -8.38 -12.56
N GLY A 206 -6.77 -8.38 -12.97
CA GLY A 206 -6.13 -9.49 -13.67
C GLY A 206 -6.53 -9.57 -15.15
N GLU A 207 -6.93 -8.45 -15.73
CA GLU A 207 -7.36 -8.31 -17.12
C GLU A 207 -6.69 -7.07 -17.71
N VAL A 208 -5.94 -7.26 -18.80
CA VAL A 208 -4.98 -6.26 -19.30
C VAL A 208 -5.64 -4.93 -19.67
N HIS A 209 -6.83 -4.95 -20.28
CA HIS A 209 -7.53 -3.72 -20.68
C HIS A 209 -8.14 -2.99 -19.48
N ARG A 210 -8.47 -3.70 -18.40
CA ARG A 210 -8.98 -3.09 -17.17
C ARG A 210 -7.86 -2.52 -16.31
N ASP A 211 -6.75 -3.23 -16.24
CA ASP A 211 -5.59 -2.89 -15.42
C ASP A 211 -4.77 -1.77 -16.08
N SER A 212 -4.77 -1.67 -17.42
CA SER A 212 -4.07 -0.60 -18.16
C SER A 212 -4.53 0.81 -17.78
N ARG A 213 -5.80 0.95 -17.40
CA ARG A 213 -6.43 2.21 -16.99
C ARG A 213 -5.76 2.87 -15.78
N ILE A 214 -5.04 2.10 -14.96
CA ILE A 214 -4.31 2.63 -13.81
C ILE A 214 -3.10 3.44 -14.30
N ILE A 215 -2.24 2.83 -15.10
CA ILE A 215 -1.00 3.50 -15.53
C ILE A 215 -1.23 4.49 -16.68
N SER A 216 -2.21 4.26 -17.55
CA SER A 216 -2.58 5.26 -18.56
C SER A 216 -3.18 6.52 -17.93
N ALA A 217 -3.79 6.42 -16.74
CA ALA A 217 -4.23 7.58 -15.98
C ALA A 217 -3.05 8.38 -15.38
N ALA A 218 -2.07 7.69 -14.81
CA ALA A 218 -0.83 8.33 -14.35
C ALA A 218 -0.13 9.09 -15.48
N MET A 219 -0.04 8.49 -16.67
CA MET A 219 0.51 9.13 -17.86
C MET A 219 -0.35 10.32 -18.31
N TRP A 220 -1.68 10.18 -18.32
CA TRP A 220 -2.59 11.25 -18.71
C TRP A 220 -2.54 12.46 -17.77
N HIS A 221 -2.56 12.25 -16.45
CA HIS A 221 -2.45 13.34 -15.48
C HIS A 221 -1.09 14.03 -15.56
N SER A 222 -0.01 13.26 -15.77
CA SER A 222 1.33 13.82 -16.04
C SER A 222 1.33 14.70 -17.29
N ARG A 223 0.67 14.26 -18.38
CA ARG A 223 0.50 15.04 -19.61
C ARG A 223 -0.31 16.32 -19.36
N GLN A 224 -1.35 16.29 -18.52
CA GLN A 224 -2.12 17.48 -18.19
C GLN A 224 -1.28 18.52 -17.44
N ALA A 225 -0.34 18.09 -16.60
CA ALA A 225 0.56 18.98 -15.86
C ALA A 225 1.73 19.50 -16.70
N LEU A 226 2.42 18.61 -17.44
CA LEU A 226 3.67 18.91 -18.14
C LEU A 226 3.46 19.28 -19.62
N GLY A 227 2.35 18.85 -20.21
CA GLY A 227 2.04 19.01 -21.64
C GLY A 227 2.67 17.94 -22.51
N ARG A 228 1.98 17.63 -23.63
CA ARG A 228 2.36 16.54 -24.55
C ARG A 228 3.76 16.66 -25.17
N GLN A 229 4.28 17.89 -25.32
CA GLN A 229 5.62 18.12 -25.87
C GLN A 229 6.73 17.52 -24.99
N ILE A 230 6.46 17.37 -23.69
CA ILE A 230 7.37 16.74 -22.73
C ILE A 230 7.00 15.26 -22.61
N THR A 231 5.72 14.94 -22.37
CA THR A 231 5.33 13.59 -21.98
C THR A 231 5.31 12.58 -23.11
N ASP A 232 4.94 12.96 -24.34
CA ASP A 232 4.93 12.02 -25.47
C ASP A 232 6.33 11.46 -25.78
N PRO A 233 7.38 12.29 -25.96
CA PRO A 233 8.73 11.76 -26.15
C PRO A 233 9.24 11.06 -24.90
N LEU A 234 9.00 11.59 -23.70
CA LEU A 234 9.43 10.97 -22.44
C LEU A 234 8.89 9.54 -22.31
N PHE A 235 7.58 9.36 -22.45
CA PHE A 235 6.94 8.05 -22.31
C PHE A 235 7.26 7.10 -23.46
N HIS A 236 7.47 7.61 -24.67
CA HIS A 236 7.93 6.78 -25.78
C HIS A 236 9.35 6.29 -25.54
N TYR A 237 10.28 7.17 -25.21
CA TYR A 237 11.69 6.80 -25.07
C TYR A 237 11.96 5.96 -23.82
N ALA A 238 11.18 6.12 -22.74
CA ALA A 238 11.24 5.24 -21.57
C ALA A 238 11.01 3.76 -21.90
N ARG A 239 10.24 3.46 -22.96
CA ARG A 239 9.99 2.08 -23.39
C ARG A 239 11.26 1.35 -23.86
N TYR A 240 12.31 2.07 -24.23
CA TYR A 240 13.58 1.47 -24.65
C TYR A 240 14.43 0.92 -23.49
N GLU A 241 14.10 1.26 -22.25
CA GLU A 241 14.70 0.67 -21.04
C GLU A 241 14.06 -0.69 -20.67
N LEU A 242 12.93 -1.01 -21.32
CA LEU A 242 12.31 -2.33 -21.34
C LEU A 242 11.64 -2.80 -20.02
N GLY A 243 11.23 -1.89 -19.15
CA GLY A 243 10.39 -2.18 -17.99
C GLY A 243 9.08 -2.85 -18.39
N ASN A 244 8.71 -3.90 -17.65
CA ASN A 244 7.60 -4.80 -18.01
C ASN A 244 6.55 -4.95 -16.90
N ASN A 245 6.61 -4.10 -15.88
CA ASN A 245 5.59 -3.93 -14.86
C ASN A 245 5.51 -2.44 -14.49
N PHE A 246 4.48 -2.03 -13.75
CA PHE A 246 4.20 -0.60 -13.55
C PHE A 246 5.34 0.13 -12.85
N MET A 247 5.94 -0.51 -11.84
CA MET A 247 7.03 0.08 -11.05
C MET A 247 8.33 0.19 -11.85
N LEU A 248 8.67 -0.82 -12.66
CA LEU A 248 9.83 -0.76 -13.54
C LEU A 248 9.65 0.28 -14.65
N TYR A 249 8.48 0.34 -15.29
CA TYR A 249 8.26 1.36 -16.31
C TYR A 249 8.32 2.77 -15.72
N PHE A 250 7.80 2.99 -14.52
CA PHE A 250 7.97 4.30 -13.87
C PHE A 250 9.44 4.62 -13.55
N ALA A 251 10.24 3.61 -13.17
CA ALA A 251 11.70 3.78 -13.05
C ALA A 251 12.33 4.21 -14.38
N ASP A 252 11.92 3.58 -15.49
CA ASP A 252 12.41 3.90 -16.83
C ASP A 252 12.03 5.32 -17.27
N VAL A 253 10.83 5.76 -16.91
CA VAL A 253 10.38 7.15 -17.13
C VAL A 253 11.32 8.12 -16.40
N LEU A 254 11.64 7.86 -15.14
CA LEU A 254 12.58 8.70 -14.38
C LEU A 254 13.99 8.66 -14.99
N LEU A 255 14.49 7.47 -15.35
CA LEU A 255 15.80 7.34 -16.01
C LEU A 255 15.87 8.09 -17.34
N THR A 256 14.77 8.15 -18.08
CA THR A 256 14.68 8.88 -19.35
C THR A 256 14.52 10.39 -19.15
N ASP A 257 13.85 10.80 -18.07
CA ASP A 257 13.72 12.21 -17.70
C ASP A 257 15.05 12.80 -17.21
N ASP A 258 15.90 11.98 -16.58
CA ASP A 258 17.19 12.37 -16.02
C ASP A 258 18.09 13.12 -17.02
N ASN A 259 18.78 14.15 -16.53
CA ASN A 259 19.60 15.04 -17.34
C ASN A 259 21.07 15.10 -16.91
N ASP A 260 21.46 14.44 -15.82
CA ASP A 260 22.84 14.49 -15.30
C ASP A 260 23.44 13.12 -14.94
N GLY A 261 22.65 12.04 -15.00
CA GLY A 261 23.09 10.69 -14.69
C GLY A 261 22.98 10.34 -13.19
N ASP A 262 22.35 11.19 -12.38
CA ASP A 262 22.18 11.04 -10.94
C ASP A 262 20.72 11.21 -10.50
N ILE A 263 19.92 10.17 -10.70
CA ILE A 263 18.51 10.13 -10.26
C ILE A 263 18.30 10.39 -8.77
N SER A 264 19.34 10.32 -7.92
CA SER A 264 19.20 10.52 -6.48
C SER A 264 18.96 11.99 -6.08
N ASN A 265 19.25 12.93 -6.99
CA ASN A 265 19.00 14.35 -6.79
C ASN A 265 17.67 14.82 -7.43
N GLY A 266 16.91 13.89 -8.03
CA GLY A 266 15.65 14.14 -8.73
C GLY A 266 15.82 14.52 -10.20
N THR A 267 14.90 14.07 -11.05
CA THR A 267 14.89 14.35 -12.49
C THR A 267 14.18 15.68 -12.80
N PRO A 268 14.39 16.34 -13.96
CA PRO A 268 13.81 17.64 -14.29
C PRO A 268 12.31 17.84 -13.99
N HIS A 269 11.49 16.78 -14.14
CA HIS A 269 10.05 16.78 -13.90
C HIS A 269 9.63 15.80 -12.80
N TYR A 270 10.55 15.41 -11.91
CA TYR A 270 10.30 14.37 -10.89
C TYR A 270 9.06 14.66 -10.06
N ARG A 271 8.78 15.94 -9.75
CA ARG A 271 7.73 16.33 -8.80
C ARG A 271 6.36 15.99 -9.36
N GLU A 272 6.07 16.43 -10.58
CA GLU A 272 4.83 16.12 -11.29
C GLU A 272 4.71 14.62 -11.57
N LEU A 273 5.82 13.97 -11.93
CA LEU A 273 5.86 12.54 -12.17
C LEU A 273 5.53 11.72 -10.91
N TYR A 274 6.16 12.00 -9.77
CA TYR A 274 5.86 11.33 -8.50
C TYR A 274 4.45 11.65 -7.99
N GLU A 275 3.95 12.88 -8.20
CA GLU A 275 2.58 13.24 -7.83
C GLU A 275 1.57 12.40 -8.59
N HIS A 276 1.69 12.34 -9.91
CA HIS A 276 0.68 11.72 -10.76
C HIS A 276 0.82 10.19 -10.83
N PHE A 277 2.02 9.63 -10.87
CA PHE A 277 2.19 8.18 -10.71
C PHE A 277 1.83 7.73 -9.29
N GLY A 278 2.23 8.48 -8.27
CA GLY A 278 1.90 8.20 -6.87
C GLY A 278 0.40 8.26 -6.56
N ARG A 279 -0.35 9.18 -7.20
CA ARG A 279 -1.83 9.22 -7.14
C ARG A 279 -2.46 7.89 -7.55
N HIS A 280 -1.83 7.17 -8.47
CA HIS A 280 -2.27 5.87 -8.96
C HIS A 280 -1.56 4.68 -8.29
N GLY A 281 -0.88 4.92 -7.17
CA GLY A 281 -0.19 3.89 -6.39
C GLY A 281 1.07 3.34 -7.04
N ILE A 282 1.61 4.05 -8.05
CA ILE A 282 2.84 3.67 -8.75
C ILE A 282 3.96 4.57 -8.25
N GLY A 283 4.92 3.97 -7.55
CA GLY A 283 6.02 4.70 -6.93
C GLY A 283 5.71 5.25 -5.54
N PRO A 284 6.67 6.00 -4.96
CA PRO A 284 6.65 6.42 -3.57
C PRO A 284 5.79 7.68 -3.32
N GLY A 285 5.33 8.34 -4.37
CA GLY A 285 4.70 9.65 -4.27
C GLY A 285 5.70 10.78 -4.01
N ILE A 286 5.19 11.96 -3.67
CA ILE A 286 5.98 13.19 -3.52
C ILE A 286 6.70 13.33 -2.17
N HIS A 287 6.42 12.44 -1.21
CA HIS A 287 6.99 12.54 0.13
C HIS A 287 8.08 11.48 0.33
N PRO A 288 9.23 11.84 0.92
CA PRO A 288 10.27 10.87 1.22
C PRO A 288 9.77 9.84 2.23
N ASP A 289 10.05 8.55 2.00
CA ASP A 289 9.77 7.51 2.99
C ASP A 289 10.84 7.51 4.09
N ILE A 290 10.50 8.13 5.22
CA ILE A 290 11.36 8.21 6.40
C ILE A 290 10.78 7.32 7.51
N ILE A 291 11.59 6.38 7.98
CA ILE A 291 11.27 5.42 9.02
C ILE A 291 12.00 5.81 10.30
N VAL A 292 11.31 5.74 11.44
CA VAL A 292 11.94 5.82 12.77
C VAL A 292 12.56 4.46 13.08
N GLU A 293 13.87 4.32 12.90
CA GLU A 293 14.58 3.05 13.17
C GLU A 293 14.97 2.89 14.65
N ARG A 294 15.17 4.01 15.36
CA ARG A 294 15.51 4.04 16.78
C ARG A 294 14.66 5.10 17.48
N PHE A 295 14.03 4.69 18.57
CA PHE A 295 13.23 5.57 19.41
C PHE A 295 13.38 5.11 20.86
N GLU A 296 14.12 5.89 21.65
CA GLU A 296 14.47 5.51 23.01
C GLU A 296 14.24 6.68 23.96
N MET A 297 13.46 6.42 25.02
CA MET A 297 13.24 7.37 26.11
C MET A 297 14.10 6.98 27.31
N TYR A 298 14.73 7.98 27.91
CA TYR A 298 15.67 7.83 29.00
C TYR A 298 15.22 8.66 30.21
N ASP A 299 15.18 7.98 31.35
CA ASP A 299 14.96 8.54 32.68
C ASP A 299 16.33 8.56 33.39
N ASP A 300 17.25 9.40 32.93
CA ASP A 300 18.63 9.46 33.43
C ASP A 300 19.05 10.90 33.77
N GLU A 301 20.26 11.08 34.30
CA GLU A 301 20.83 12.41 34.63
C GLU A 301 21.80 12.93 33.54
N THR A 302 21.63 12.50 32.28
CA THR A 302 22.56 12.81 31.19
C THR A 302 21.95 13.73 30.13
N ASP A 303 22.81 14.47 29.42
CA ASP A 303 22.44 15.34 28.29
C ASP A 303 21.22 16.26 28.55
N GLY A 304 21.10 16.75 29.79
CA GLY A 304 20.07 17.68 30.23
C GLY A 304 18.82 17.05 30.85
N ALA A 305 18.72 15.73 30.91
CA ALA A 305 17.72 15.04 31.74
C ALA A 305 18.10 15.10 33.24
N ASN A 306 17.09 14.92 34.09
CA ASN A 306 17.22 14.85 35.55
C ASN A 306 16.33 13.73 36.14
N GLY A 307 16.27 12.61 35.42
CA GLY A 307 15.59 11.40 35.83
C GLY A 307 16.30 10.64 36.94
N ASN A 308 15.69 9.56 37.43
CA ASN A 308 16.18 8.79 38.58
C ASN A 308 16.48 7.30 38.28
N ASP A 309 16.56 6.93 37.00
CA ASP A 309 16.85 5.58 36.48
C ASP A 309 15.83 4.50 36.90
N ASN A 310 14.58 4.89 37.23
CA ASN A 310 13.49 3.97 37.51
C ASN A 310 12.57 3.72 36.29
N ARG A 311 12.75 4.47 35.21
CA ARG A 311 11.96 4.43 33.96
C ARG A 311 10.46 4.67 34.19
N LEU A 312 10.13 5.48 35.17
CA LEU A 312 8.84 6.14 35.32
C LEU A 312 9.02 7.58 34.83
N TRP A 313 7.91 8.26 34.59
CA TRP A 313 7.92 9.60 34.04
C TRP A 313 7.30 10.51 35.09
N GLU A 314 8.06 10.87 36.12
CA GLU A 314 7.53 11.46 37.35
C GLU A 314 7.47 13.00 37.31
N PRO A 315 6.54 13.63 38.06
CA PRO A 315 6.50 15.09 38.22
C PRO A 315 7.85 15.68 38.63
N GLY A 316 8.33 16.67 37.88
CA GLY A 316 9.62 17.33 38.10
C GLY A 316 10.78 16.72 37.30
N GLU A 317 10.60 15.55 36.69
CA GLU A 317 11.62 14.92 35.84
C GLU A 317 11.59 15.46 34.41
N THR A 318 12.77 15.50 33.82
CA THR A 318 13.06 15.89 32.45
C THR A 318 13.54 14.66 31.73
N ILE A 319 12.75 14.25 30.75
CA ILE A 319 12.93 13.01 30.03
C ILE A 319 13.63 13.30 28.72
N ARG A 320 14.61 12.45 28.41
CA ARG A 320 15.41 12.55 27.20
C ARG A 320 14.94 11.54 26.18
N ILE A 321 14.74 11.98 24.94
CA ILE A 321 14.41 11.09 23.82
C ILE A 321 15.52 11.17 22.79
N GLU A 322 16.05 10.00 22.41
CA GLU A 322 16.90 9.83 21.24
C GLU A 322 16.11 9.22 20.09
N VAL A 323 16.29 9.79 18.91
CA VAL A 323 15.63 9.36 17.68
C VAL A 323 16.69 9.11 16.61
N GLY A 324 16.55 7.98 15.92
CA GLY A 324 17.28 7.65 14.70
C GLY A 324 16.31 7.44 13.55
N LEU A 325 16.61 8.07 12.41
CA LEU A 325 15.82 7.96 11.19
C LEU A 325 16.59 7.17 10.13
N PHE A 326 15.83 6.42 9.34
CA PHE A 326 16.29 5.74 8.14
C PHE A 326 15.46 6.18 6.95
N ARG A 327 16.10 6.63 5.88
CA ARG A 327 15.43 6.95 4.62
C ARG A 327 15.38 5.70 3.76
N ASP A 328 14.19 5.08 3.64
CA ASP A 328 14.03 3.81 2.93
C ASP A 328 14.10 3.96 1.40
N GLY A 329 14.56 2.92 0.70
CA GLY A 329 14.87 2.99 -0.71
C GLY A 329 13.87 2.31 -1.61
N ASN A 330 13.05 3.09 -2.30
CA ASN A 330 12.46 2.68 -3.57
C ASN A 330 12.14 3.90 -4.45
N LEU A 331 12.48 3.83 -5.75
CA LEU A 331 12.16 4.85 -6.77
C LEU A 331 12.44 6.29 -6.29
N TYR A 332 13.63 6.50 -5.73
CA TYR A 332 14.29 7.73 -5.28
C TYR A 332 13.62 9.08 -5.64
N PRO A 333 12.71 9.64 -4.81
CA PRO A 333 12.45 11.08 -4.84
C PRO A 333 13.73 11.83 -4.43
N PRO A 334 13.86 13.13 -4.74
CA PRO A 334 15.04 13.91 -4.33
C PRO A 334 15.29 13.81 -2.83
N ALA A 335 16.46 14.28 -2.41
CA ALA A 335 16.87 14.32 -1.01
C ALA A 335 15.76 14.92 -0.13
N ALA A 336 15.49 14.29 1.01
CA ALA A 336 14.72 14.94 2.06
C ALA A 336 15.61 16.03 2.65
N GLU A 337 15.41 17.28 2.26
CA GLU A 337 16.24 18.41 2.69
C GLU A 337 15.79 18.91 4.08
N ASN A 338 16.75 19.31 4.91
CA ASN A 338 16.50 19.88 6.23
C ASN A 338 15.53 19.06 7.10
N VAL A 339 15.70 17.74 7.10
CA VAL A 339 14.86 16.83 7.89
C VAL A 339 14.94 17.20 9.36
N ARG A 340 13.78 17.41 9.96
CA ARG A 340 13.64 17.70 11.39
C ARG A 340 12.42 16.99 11.96
N MET A 341 12.46 16.67 13.24
CA MET A 341 11.31 16.14 13.96
C MET A 341 10.94 17.08 15.09
N VAL A 342 9.64 17.33 15.23
CA VAL A 342 9.07 18.13 16.31
C VAL A 342 8.20 17.24 17.20
N ILE A 343 8.38 17.33 18.51
CA ILE A 343 7.54 16.67 19.51
C ILE A 343 6.52 17.66 20.10
N SER A 344 5.30 17.19 20.32
CA SER A 344 4.25 17.92 21.04
C SER A 344 3.42 16.97 21.89
N SER A 345 2.58 17.50 22.78
CA SER A 345 1.69 16.70 23.64
C SER A 345 0.27 17.25 23.68
N ASP A 346 -0.70 16.38 23.98
CA ASP A 346 -2.08 16.76 24.33
C ASP A 346 -2.24 17.24 25.79
N ARG A 347 -1.18 17.20 26.60
CA ARG A 347 -1.19 17.60 28.01
C ARG A 347 -0.25 18.79 28.24
N GLU A 348 -0.73 19.80 28.94
CA GLU A 348 0.08 20.97 29.35
C GLU A 348 1.14 20.62 30.41
N ASP A 349 0.97 19.49 31.08
CA ASP A 349 1.91 18.93 32.06
C ASP A 349 3.21 18.43 31.42
N VAL A 350 3.21 18.20 30.10
CA VAL A 350 4.40 17.87 29.32
C VAL A 350 4.95 19.16 28.75
N ILE A 351 5.96 19.71 29.42
CA ILE A 351 6.56 21.00 29.11
C ILE A 351 7.78 20.77 28.20
N PRO A 352 7.72 21.15 26.91
CA PRO A 352 8.87 21.02 26.03
C PRO A 352 10.02 21.93 26.50
N GLU A 353 11.21 21.36 26.65
CA GLU A 353 12.46 22.12 26.89
C GLU A 353 13.34 22.14 25.62
N ARG A 354 13.32 21.04 24.87
CA ARG A 354 13.84 20.92 23.50
C ARG A 354 12.89 20.05 22.70
N ASP A 355 12.04 20.70 21.91
CA ASP A 355 10.97 20.06 21.14
C ASP A 355 11.31 19.80 19.68
N GLU A 356 12.48 20.24 19.20
CA GLU A 356 12.92 20.04 17.82
C GLU A 356 14.31 19.37 17.78
N ILE A 357 14.46 18.43 16.86
CA ILE A 357 15.69 17.69 16.56
C ILE A 357 15.94 17.68 15.05
N GLY A 358 17.17 17.97 14.64
CA GLY A 358 17.57 18.02 13.24
C GLY A 358 18.32 16.77 12.81
N PHE A 359 18.13 16.37 11.56
CA PHE A 359 18.81 15.24 10.90
C PHE A 359 19.60 15.69 9.66
N GLY A 360 19.42 16.93 9.21
CA GLY A 360 20.04 17.46 8.00
C GLY A 360 19.40 16.89 6.75
N ASP A 361 20.14 16.92 5.64
CA ASP A 361 19.68 16.32 4.39
C ASP A 361 19.82 14.80 4.47
N MET A 362 18.76 14.08 4.08
CA MET A 362 18.75 12.62 4.05
C MET A 362 18.52 12.12 2.63
N TYR A 363 19.50 11.40 2.10
CA TYR A 363 19.43 10.68 0.84
C TYR A 363 18.93 9.25 1.07
N VAL A 364 18.49 8.60 0.00
CA VAL A 364 18.02 7.21 0.11
C VAL A 364 19.13 6.29 0.61
N GLY A 365 18.78 5.46 1.60
CA GLY A 365 19.71 4.55 2.27
C GLY A 365 20.41 5.17 3.48
N ASP A 366 20.29 6.49 3.68
CA ASP A 366 20.91 7.16 4.81
C ASP A 366 20.27 6.78 6.14
N ARG A 367 21.14 6.71 7.16
CA ARG A 367 20.77 6.66 8.57
C ARG A 367 21.30 7.90 9.25
N ALA A 368 20.41 8.61 9.92
CA ALA A 368 20.76 9.80 10.68
C ALA A 368 20.33 9.62 12.13
N ALA A 369 21.28 9.77 13.05
CA ALA A 369 20.95 10.09 14.43
C ALA A 369 20.69 11.59 14.51
N GLY A 370 19.73 12.00 15.33
CA GLY A 370 19.48 13.42 15.48
C GLY A 370 20.64 14.15 16.15
N ASP A 371 20.79 15.44 15.82
CA ASP A 371 21.90 16.30 16.22
C ASP A 371 21.97 16.60 17.72
N GLN A 372 20.86 16.44 18.41
CA GLN A 372 20.70 16.59 19.86
C GLN A 372 19.52 15.74 20.35
N PRO A 373 19.42 15.37 21.63
CA PRO A 373 18.20 14.74 22.12
C PRO A 373 17.05 15.75 22.24
N LEU A 374 15.83 15.24 22.09
CA LEU A 374 14.62 15.96 22.52
C LEU A 374 14.51 15.88 24.04
N LEU A 375 14.06 16.97 24.66
CA LEU A 375 13.77 17.04 26.09
C LEU A 375 12.36 17.56 26.34
N PHE A 376 11.64 16.87 27.22
CA PHE A 376 10.43 17.41 27.84
C PHE A 376 10.50 17.21 29.34
N ARG A 377 10.03 18.20 30.09
CA ARG A 377 9.90 18.14 31.53
C ARG A 377 8.45 17.92 31.93
N ILE A 378 8.24 17.13 32.95
CA ILE A 378 6.93 16.90 33.54
C ILE A 378 6.72 17.94 34.63
N ALA A 379 5.59 18.65 34.58
CA ALA A 379 5.27 19.67 35.57
C ALA A 379 5.33 19.10 37.01
N GLU A 380 5.82 19.89 37.98
CA GLU A 380 5.97 19.43 39.37
C GLU A 380 4.63 19.02 40.01
N ASP A 381 3.52 19.59 39.55
CA ASP A 381 2.17 19.34 40.00
C ASP A 381 1.35 18.47 39.02
N ALA A 382 2.02 17.84 38.04
CA ALA A 382 1.36 16.97 37.06
C ALA A 382 0.57 15.85 37.78
N PRO A 383 -0.74 15.71 37.51
CA PRO A 383 -1.52 14.64 38.10
C PRO A 383 -1.15 13.30 37.46
N LEU A 384 -1.34 12.21 38.20
CA LEU A 384 -1.26 10.85 37.65
C LEU A 384 -2.26 10.71 36.50
N CYS A 385 -1.77 10.58 35.27
CA CYS A 385 -2.61 10.52 34.06
C CYS A 385 -1.85 9.89 32.90
N PHE A 386 -2.51 9.73 31.76
CA PHE A 386 -1.83 9.47 30.50
C PHE A 386 -1.65 10.75 29.70
N ALA A 387 -0.55 10.82 28.95
CA ALA A 387 -0.29 11.83 27.92
C ALA A 387 0.02 11.14 26.60
N ASN A 388 -0.45 11.72 25.50
CA ASN A 388 -0.02 11.36 24.16
C ASN A 388 1.09 12.35 23.74
N LEU A 389 2.17 11.82 23.18
CA LEU A 389 3.17 12.61 22.47
C LEU A 389 2.99 12.38 20.98
N TYR A 390 2.98 13.47 20.22
CA TYR A 390 2.91 13.48 18.78
C TYR A 390 4.28 13.88 18.23
N PHE A 391 4.81 13.06 17.34
CA PHE A 391 6.07 13.32 16.65
C PHE A 391 5.73 13.65 15.21
N THR A 392 6.13 14.82 14.72
CA THR A 392 5.94 15.23 13.34
C THR A 392 7.29 15.41 12.68
N THR A 393 7.59 14.60 11.67
CA THR A 393 8.78 14.74 10.84
C THR A 393 8.47 15.65 9.67
N TRP A 394 9.34 16.62 9.43
CA TRP A 394 9.26 17.60 8.36
C TRP A 394 10.50 17.53 7.48
N ASP A 395 10.34 17.88 6.22
CA ASP A 395 11.40 18.34 5.31
C ASP A 395 11.04 19.76 4.83
N ASP A 396 11.71 20.25 3.78
CA ASP A 396 11.39 21.54 3.15
C ASP A 396 10.10 21.54 2.33
N ASP A 397 9.63 20.37 1.89
CA ASP A 397 8.38 20.21 1.11
C ASP A 397 7.13 20.04 1.99
N GLY A 398 7.30 19.70 3.28
CA GLY A 398 6.22 19.73 4.27
C GLY A 398 6.31 18.62 5.30
N ILE A 399 5.15 18.04 5.62
CA ILE A 399 5.06 16.96 6.61
C ILE A 399 5.32 15.64 5.92
N VAL A 400 6.37 14.98 6.36
CA VAL A 400 6.76 13.65 5.86
C VAL A 400 6.03 12.55 6.64
N ARG A 401 5.96 12.71 7.97
CA ARG A 401 5.45 11.65 8.85
C ARG A 401 4.85 12.20 10.13
N ARG A 402 3.85 11.48 10.67
CA ARG A 402 3.33 11.68 12.02
C ARG A 402 3.29 10.36 12.78
N ASP A 403 3.88 10.31 13.96
CA ASP A 403 3.81 9.20 14.89
C ASP A 403 3.20 9.64 16.22
N THR A 404 2.73 8.68 17.02
CA THR A 404 2.16 8.96 18.33
C THR A 404 2.54 7.87 19.31
N THR A 405 2.91 8.26 20.54
CA THR A 405 3.11 7.33 21.65
C THR A 405 2.35 7.81 22.88
N ARG A 406 1.88 6.87 23.70
CA ARG A 406 1.14 7.16 24.93
C ARG A 406 1.98 6.76 26.13
N LEU A 407 2.07 7.62 27.12
CA LEU A 407 2.84 7.40 28.34
C LEU A 407 2.04 7.76 29.59
N ALA A 408 2.32 7.07 30.69
CA ALA A 408 1.78 7.41 32.00
C ALA A 408 2.68 8.47 32.65
N LEU A 409 2.12 9.62 33.04
CA LEU A 409 2.78 10.63 33.85
C LEU A 409 2.58 10.29 35.33
N GLY A 410 3.66 10.25 36.10
CA GLY A 410 3.71 9.83 37.49
C GLY A 410 4.06 8.37 37.68
N SER A 411 3.84 7.92 38.92
CA SER A 411 4.13 6.56 39.39
C SER A 411 2.81 5.82 39.63
N PRO A 412 2.31 5.05 38.65
CA PRO A 412 1.02 4.38 38.78
C PRO A 412 1.09 3.23 39.78
N ASP A 413 0.10 3.14 40.67
CA ASP A 413 -0.02 2.03 41.63
C ASP A 413 -0.43 0.68 40.98
N LEU A 414 -0.64 0.66 39.66
CA LEU A 414 -1.04 -0.51 38.89
C LEU A 414 0.02 -0.87 37.82
N LEU A 415 0.46 -2.12 37.85
CA LEU A 415 1.33 -2.71 36.82
C LEU A 415 0.58 -3.79 36.05
N LEU A 416 0.47 -3.62 34.73
CA LEU A 416 -0.04 -4.65 33.81
C LEU A 416 1.14 -5.48 33.28
N VAL A 417 1.20 -6.75 33.68
CA VAL A 417 2.28 -7.67 33.32
C VAL A 417 1.79 -8.69 32.30
N ARG A 418 2.38 -8.65 31.10
CA ARG A 418 2.25 -9.70 30.09
C ARG A 418 3.31 -10.76 30.35
N ASP A 419 2.87 -11.99 30.52
CA ASP A 419 3.73 -13.13 30.75
C ASP A 419 3.75 -14.08 29.55
N GLY A 420 4.95 -14.40 29.08
CA GLY A 420 5.17 -15.24 27.90
C GLY A 420 5.44 -14.44 26.61
N SER A 421 6.21 -15.08 25.73
CA SER A 421 6.65 -14.51 24.43
C SER A 421 5.86 -15.03 23.23
N GLU A 422 5.10 -16.11 23.41
CA GLU A 422 4.40 -16.79 22.33
C GLU A 422 2.97 -16.27 22.15
N GLY A 423 2.48 -16.32 20.91
CA GLY A 423 1.10 -15.96 20.56
C GLY A 423 0.85 -14.45 20.36
N PRO A 424 -0.33 -14.08 19.85
CA PRO A 424 -0.71 -12.68 19.63
C PRO A 424 -0.75 -11.87 20.93
N ASP A 425 -0.34 -10.59 20.88
CA ASP A 425 -0.40 -9.72 22.06
C ASP A 425 -1.85 -9.45 22.47
N ARG A 426 -2.22 -9.90 23.69
CA ARG A 426 -3.55 -9.72 24.28
C ARG A 426 -3.66 -8.49 25.19
N SER A 427 -2.57 -7.75 25.38
CA SER A 427 -2.57 -6.51 26.17
C SER A 427 -3.68 -5.52 25.77
N PRO A 428 -4.03 -5.32 24.48
CA PRO A 428 -5.02 -4.30 24.09
C PRO A 428 -6.39 -4.44 24.79
N TRP A 429 -6.84 -5.67 25.08
CA TRP A 429 -8.14 -5.93 25.69
C TRP A 429 -8.14 -5.53 27.17
N LEU A 430 -7.08 -5.88 27.91
CA LEU A 430 -6.91 -5.45 29.30
C LEU A 430 -6.67 -3.95 29.40
N LYS A 431 -5.87 -3.37 28.49
CA LYS A 431 -5.63 -1.92 28.40
C LYS A 431 -6.94 -1.15 28.17
N SER A 432 -7.76 -1.59 27.22
CA SER A 432 -9.08 -0.99 26.98
C SER A 432 -9.98 -1.05 28.21
N ALA A 433 -10.00 -2.17 28.94
CA ALA A 433 -10.80 -2.29 30.16
C ALA A 433 -10.28 -1.37 31.28
N LEU A 434 -8.97 -1.25 31.44
CA LEU A 434 -8.35 -0.32 32.40
C LEU A 434 -8.63 1.14 32.04
N ASP A 435 -8.59 1.48 30.76
CA ASP A 435 -8.94 2.81 30.23
C ASP A 435 -10.41 3.16 30.52
N ASP A 436 -11.34 2.22 30.28
CA ASP A 436 -12.77 2.39 30.60
C ASP A 436 -13.01 2.59 32.11
N LEU A 437 -12.15 2.02 32.95
CA LEU A 437 -12.15 2.20 34.40
C LEU A 437 -11.42 3.48 34.86
N GLY A 438 -10.84 4.25 33.93
CA GLY A 438 -10.05 5.45 34.22
C GLY A 438 -8.78 5.16 35.03
N GLN A 439 -8.25 3.94 34.96
CA GLN A 439 -7.03 3.56 35.67
C GLN A 439 -5.80 4.00 34.89
N VAL A 440 -4.85 4.62 35.58
CA VAL A 440 -3.51 4.87 35.05
C VAL A 440 -2.62 3.72 35.48
N TYR A 441 -1.81 3.20 34.56
CA TYR A 441 -1.01 2.01 34.78
C TYR A 441 0.31 2.04 34.01
N SER A 442 1.29 1.31 34.52
CA SER A 442 2.49 0.94 33.78
C SER A 442 2.34 -0.45 33.18
N SER A 443 3.12 -0.78 32.14
CA SER A 443 3.08 -2.12 31.52
C SER A 443 4.46 -2.70 31.31
N LEU A 444 4.58 -4.02 31.49
CA LEU A 444 5.82 -4.78 31.32
C LEU A 444 5.54 -6.11 30.62
N SER A 445 6.48 -6.59 29.81
CA SER A 445 6.50 -7.96 29.27
C SER A 445 7.65 -8.75 29.91
N THR A 446 7.40 -9.96 30.42
CA THR A 446 8.43 -10.81 31.06
C THR A 446 9.37 -11.48 30.04
N ALA A 447 8.95 -11.58 28.78
CA ALA A 447 9.71 -12.20 27.70
C ALA A 447 10.97 -11.42 27.31
N ALA A 448 10.89 -10.09 27.36
CA ALA A 448 11.96 -9.17 27.01
C ALA A 448 11.85 -7.94 27.92
N PRO A 449 12.07 -8.12 29.24
CA PRO A 449 11.81 -7.08 30.20
C PRO A 449 12.85 -5.97 30.03
N ILE A 450 12.37 -4.75 29.82
CA ILE A 450 13.23 -3.58 29.64
C ILE A 450 14.00 -3.29 30.94
N VAL A 451 13.37 -3.52 32.10
CA VAL A 451 13.96 -3.54 33.45
C VAL A 451 13.53 -4.81 34.20
N PRO A 452 14.27 -5.27 35.22
CA PRO A 452 13.86 -6.40 36.05
C PRO A 452 12.45 -6.23 36.64
N LEU A 453 11.68 -7.33 36.69
CA LEU A 453 10.32 -7.33 37.24
C LEU A 453 10.28 -6.87 38.70
N SER A 454 11.17 -7.38 39.55
CA SER A 454 11.37 -6.93 40.93
C SER A 454 11.47 -5.41 41.08
N GLN A 455 12.23 -4.74 40.21
CA GLN A 455 12.35 -3.27 40.25
C GLN A 455 11.00 -2.59 39.95
N ARG A 456 10.20 -3.11 39.02
CA ARG A 456 8.86 -2.56 38.74
C ARG A 456 7.86 -2.84 39.84
N LEU A 457 7.96 -3.97 40.54
CA LEU A 457 7.05 -4.32 41.62
C LEU A 457 7.24 -3.47 42.89
N GLN A 458 8.45 -2.95 43.15
CA GLN A 458 8.75 -2.14 44.34
C GLN A 458 7.95 -0.83 44.44
N GLY A 459 7.40 -0.31 43.34
CA GLY A 459 6.68 0.97 43.28
C GLY A 459 5.18 0.87 43.08
N VAL A 460 4.60 -0.33 43.01
CA VAL A 460 3.17 -0.52 42.70
C VAL A 460 2.44 -1.24 43.81
N LYS A 461 1.12 -0.98 43.94
CA LYS A 461 0.28 -1.68 44.92
C LYS A 461 -0.46 -2.87 44.32
N THR A 462 -0.70 -2.87 43.01
CA THR A 462 -1.50 -3.88 42.32
C THR A 462 -0.81 -4.33 41.05
N ALA A 463 -0.62 -5.63 40.88
CA ALA A 463 -0.18 -6.24 39.64
C ALA A 463 -1.37 -6.98 38.98
N VAL A 464 -1.58 -6.74 37.69
CA VAL A 464 -2.47 -7.52 36.82
C VAL A 464 -1.59 -8.38 35.92
N TRP A 465 -1.51 -9.66 36.23
CA TRP A 465 -0.70 -10.64 35.52
C TRP A 465 -1.55 -11.44 34.55
N PHE A 466 -1.15 -11.46 33.27
CA PHE A 466 -1.84 -12.27 32.29
C PHE A 466 -0.90 -13.01 31.33
N SER A 467 -1.26 -14.25 30.98
CA SER A 467 -0.52 -15.07 30.00
C SER A 467 -1.19 -15.14 28.63
N GLY A 468 -2.47 -14.74 28.52
CA GLY A 468 -3.26 -14.91 27.30
C GLY A 468 -3.33 -16.39 26.89
N ASP A 469 -2.84 -16.69 25.69
CA ASP A 469 -2.73 -18.02 25.09
C ASP A 469 -1.31 -18.64 25.16
N ALA A 470 -0.35 -17.96 25.80
CA ALA A 470 1.00 -18.49 26.02
C ALA A 470 0.97 -19.74 26.91
N ARG A 471 1.84 -20.71 26.60
CA ARG A 471 1.88 -22.03 27.27
C ARG A 471 3.24 -22.36 27.86
N ASP A 472 4.29 -21.98 27.14
CA ASP A 472 5.67 -22.23 27.52
C ASP A 472 6.32 -20.91 27.97
N GLY A 473 7.30 -21.02 28.87
CA GLY A 473 8.05 -19.85 29.36
C GLY A 473 7.29 -18.90 30.30
N ILE A 474 6.03 -19.20 30.61
CA ILE A 474 5.22 -18.43 31.58
C ILE A 474 5.51 -18.82 33.03
N LEU A 475 5.34 -17.85 33.93
CA LEU A 475 5.56 -17.97 35.38
C LEU A 475 6.87 -18.69 35.69
N ASN A 476 7.99 -18.22 35.14
CA ASN A 476 9.29 -18.84 35.37
C ASN A 476 9.73 -18.73 36.85
N GLU A 477 10.83 -19.38 37.22
CA GLU A 477 11.28 -19.40 38.63
C GLU A 477 11.61 -18.02 39.20
N ALA A 478 12.22 -17.13 38.40
CA ALA A 478 12.55 -15.78 38.81
C ALA A 478 11.28 -14.92 38.97
N ASP A 479 10.37 -14.99 38.00
CA ASP A 479 9.09 -14.27 38.05
C ASP A 479 8.27 -14.65 39.30
N ARG A 480 8.23 -15.95 39.63
CA ARG A 480 7.56 -16.43 40.83
C ARG A 480 8.24 -15.93 42.10
N ALA A 481 9.58 -15.87 42.13
CA ALA A 481 10.30 -15.34 43.28
C ALA A 481 9.99 -13.85 43.52
N ASP A 482 9.96 -13.06 42.44
CA ASP A 482 9.62 -11.63 42.48
C ASP A 482 8.15 -11.41 42.93
N LEU A 483 7.21 -12.23 42.43
CA LEU A 483 5.81 -12.20 42.88
C LEU A 483 5.65 -12.62 44.34
N VAL A 484 6.44 -13.58 44.82
CA VAL A 484 6.43 -14.00 46.24
C VAL A 484 6.88 -12.86 47.15
N GLU A 485 7.95 -12.16 46.79
CA GLU A 485 8.42 -10.98 47.52
C GLU A 485 7.34 -9.88 47.53
N PHE A 486 6.78 -9.57 46.36
CA PHE A 486 5.71 -8.58 46.21
C PHE A 486 4.46 -8.88 47.06
N LEU A 487 4.02 -10.14 47.11
CA LEU A 487 2.91 -10.57 47.97
C LEU A 487 3.32 -10.59 49.46
N GLY A 488 4.59 -10.88 49.75
CA GLY A 488 5.20 -10.77 51.07
C GLY A 488 5.10 -9.36 51.65
N ASP A 489 5.27 -8.35 50.80
CA ASP A 489 5.16 -6.93 51.13
C ASP A 489 3.71 -6.40 51.12
N GLY A 490 2.73 -7.29 50.93
CA GLY A 490 1.31 -6.95 50.95
C GLY A 490 0.77 -6.38 49.64
N GLY A 491 1.43 -6.65 48.52
CA GLY A 491 0.92 -6.33 47.17
C GLY A 491 -0.40 -7.04 46.85
N ASN A 492 -1.17 -6.50 45.89
CA ASN A 492 -2.36 -7.16 45.35
C ASN A 492 -2.06 -7.77 43.97
N LEU A 493 -2.57 -8.97 43.70
CA LEU A 493 -2.34 -9.66 42.43
C LEU A 493 -3.65 -10.16 41.84
N LEU A 494 -3.99 -9.67 40.64
CA LEU A 494 -4.97 -10.32 39.77
C LEU A 494 -4.19 -11.16 38.76
N MET A 495 -4.41 -12.47 38.75
CA MET A 495 -3.80 -13.40 37.82
C MET A 495 -4.88 -14.04 36.95
N THR A 496 -4.70 -13.97 35.64
CA THR A 496 -5.67 -14.46 34.65
C THR A 496 -4.96 -15.04 33.45
N GLY A 497 -5.53 -16.07 32.84
CA GLY A 497 -4.94 -16.67 31.67
C GLY A 497 -5.18 -18.16 31.63
N GLN A 498 -4.76 -18.75 30.53
CA GLN A 498 -5.00 -20.15 30.26
C GLN A 498 -3.74 -20.94 30.64
N SER A 499 -3.92 -22.14 31.18
CA SER A 499 -2.83 -23.06 31.52
C SER A 499 -1.82 -22.60 32.60
N LEU A 500 -2.04 -21.45 33.25
CA LEU A 500 -1.20 -20.94 34.35
C LEU A 500 -1.03 -21.96 35.50
N GLY A 501 -2.11 -22.59 35.96
CA GLY A 501 -2.07 -23.60 37.02
C GLY A 501 -1.33 -24.89 36.66
N SER A 502 -1.08 -25.12 35.36
CA SER A 502 -0.33 -26.28 34.85
C SER A 502 1.13 -25.95 34.52
N SER A 503 1.58 -24.72 34.78
CA SER A 503 2.96 -24.30 34.52
C SER A 503 3.98 -25.12 35.34
N PRO A 504 5.04 -25.66 34.71
CA PRO A 504 6.02 -26.49 35.40
C PRO A 504 6.63 -25.83 36.64
N GLY A 505 6.49 -26.50 37.79
CA GLY A 505 7.04 -26.03 39.07
C GLY A 505 6.27 -24.88 39.72
N ALA A 506 5.14 -24.43 39.15
CA ALA A 506 4.34 -23.35 39.73
C ALA A 506 3.35 -23.81 40.80
N GLU A 507 3.07 -25.12 40.93
CA GLU A 507 2.12 -25.66 41.90
C GLU A 507 2.32 -25.14 43.35
N PRO A 508 3.55 -25.08 43.91
CA PRO A 508 3.75 -24.51 45.24
C PRO A 508 3.34 -23.04 45.33
N PHE A 509 3.61 -22.25 44.29
CA PHE A 509 3.21 -20.84 44.24
C PHE A 509 1.69 -20.68 44.28
N PHE A 510 0.96 -21.44 43.45
CA PHE A 510 -0.51 -21.42 43.46
C PHE A 510 -1.10 -21.87 44.80
N ASN A 511 -0.56 -22.95 45.37
CA ASN A 511 -1.07 -23.50 46.62
C ASN A 511 -0.82 -22.56 47.82
N GLU A 512 0.38 -22.02 47.95
CA GLU A 512 0.81 -21.26 49.13
C GLU A 512 0.37 -19.78 49.07
N TYR A 513 0.47 -19.14 47.90
CA TYR A 513 0.28 -17.69 47.77
C TYR A 513 -1.08 -17.30 47.18
N LEU A 514 -1.63 -18.13 46.30
CA LEU A 514 -2.96 -17.91 45.70
C LEU A 514 -4.07 -18.73 46.39
N GLY A 515 -3.70 -19.75 47.17
CA GLY A 515 -4.66 -20.68 47.78
C GLY A 515 -5.48 -21.43 46.73
N ALA A 516 -4.86 -21.79 45.61
CA ALA A 516 -5.51 -22.47 44.50
C ALA A 516 -4.83 -23.80 44.21
N ARG A 517 -5.56 -24.91 44.32
CA ARG A 517 -5.11 -26.21 43.82
C ARG A 517 -5.61 -26.40 42.39
N HIS A 518 -4.71 -26.70 41.48
CA HIS A 518 -5.08 -27.09 40.12
C HIS A 518 -5.70 -28.48 40.09
N GLU A 519 -6.83 -28.65 39.40
CA GLU A 519 -7.54 -29.95 39.34
C GLU A 519 -7.69 -30.48 37.91
N ILE A 520 -8.05 -29.61 36.95
CA ILE A 520 -8.31 -30.02 35.56
C ILE A 520 -7.66 -29.03 34.60
N ASP A 521 -6.82 -29.55 33.68
CA ASP A 521 -6.09 -28.75 32.69
C ASP A 521 -6.98 -28.07 31.64
N SER A 522 -8.10 -28.69 31.24
CA SER A 522 -9.05 -28.09 30.29
C SER A 522 -10.45 -28.70 30.42
N LEU A 523 -11.43 -27.86 30.76
CA LEU A 523 -12.85 -28.23 30.85
C LEU A 523 -13.61 -28.10 29.52
N HIS A 524 -13.04 -27.40 28.53
CA HIS A 524 -13.73 -27.00 27.29
C HIS A 524 -15.11 -26.37 27.55
N GLN A 525 -15.24 -25.62 28.65
CA GLN A 525 -16.45 -24.89 29.02
C GLN A 525 -16.29 -23.40 28.80
N VAL A 526 -17.43 -22.72 28.69
CA VAL A 526 -17.49 -21.29 28.38
C VAL A 526 -18.44 -20.51 29.29
N TRP A 527 -19.22 -21.19 30.14
CA TRP A 527 -20.22 -20.55 30.98
C TRP A 527 -19.78 -20.57 32.43
N ILE A 528 -19.64 -19.39 33.02
CA ILE A 528 -19.16 -19.19 34.38
C ILE A 528 -20.21 -18.38 35.14
N GLU A 529 -20.52 -18.79 36.36
CA GLU A 529 -21.35 -17.99 37.27
C GLU A 529 -20.52 -17.52 38.47
N GLY A 530 -20.62 -16.22 38.76
CA GLY A 530 -20.03 -15.63 39.96
C GLY A 530 -20.81 -15.98 41.21
N VAL A 531 -20.11 -16.10 42.33
CA VAL A 531 -20.74 -16.24 43.65
C VAL A 531 -21.42 -14.92 44.02
N ALA A 532 -22.71 -14.98 44.36
CA ALA A 532 -23.57 -13.79 44.49
C ALA A 532 -23.10 -12.80 45.57
N ASP A 533 -22.74 -13.29 46.75
CA ASP A 533 -22.33 -12.47 47.90
C ASP A 533 -20.83 -12.15 47.91
N ASP A 534 -20.10 -12.57 46.87
CA ASP A 534 -18.68 -12.31 46.78
C ASP A 534 -18.39 -10.87 46.31
N PRO A 535 -17.49 -10.11 46.96
CA PRO A 535 -17.24 -8.71 46.61
C PRO A 535 -16.61 -8.50 45.23
N VAL A 536 -15.94 -9.51 44.69
CA VAL A 536 -15.33 -9.49 43.35
C VAL A 536 -16.33 -9.99 42.32
N ALA A 537 -16.89 -11.19 42.53
CA ALA A 537 -17.72 -11.83 41.51
C ALA A 537 -19.15 -11.27 41.45
N ARG A 538 -19.75 -10.89 42.59
CA ARG A 538 -21.07 -10.23 42.69
C ARG A 538 -22.20 -10.89 41.88
N GLY A 539 -22.15 -12.22 41.72
CA GLY A 539 -23.11 -12.94 40.90
C GLY A 539 -23.00 -12.69 39.39
N LEU A 540 -21.91 -12.09 38.91
CA LEU A 540 -21.71 -11.74 37.50
C LEU A 540 -21.61 -13.02 36.67
N PRO A 541 -22.52 -13.27 35.71
CA PRO A 541 -22.34 -14.35 34.77
C PRO A 541 -21.34 -13.94 33.68
N LEU A 542 -20.39 -14.82 33.37
CA LEU A 542 -19.44 -14.63 32.28
C LEU A 542 -19.65 -15.71 31.21
N LEU A 543 -19.68 -15.27 29.96
CA LEU A 543 -19.72 -16.14 28.79
C LEU A 543 -18.44 -15.89 27.97
N LEU A 544 -17.58 -16.91 27.89
CA LEU A 544 -16.30 -16.86 27.19
C LEU A 544 -16.43 -16.99 25.65
N LEU A 545 -17.58 -16.62 25.09
CA LEU A 545 -17.87 -16.62 23.65
C LEU A 545 -18.48 -15.26 23.26
N GLY A 546 -17.92 -14.58 22.25
CA GLY A 546 -18.54 -13.38 21.69
C GLY A 546 -17.59 -12.42 20.97
N ALA A 547 -18.17 -11.44 20.28
CA ALA A 547 -17.46 -10.48 19.43
C ALA A 547 -16.61 -9.43 20.19
N ARG A 548 -16.71 -9.36 21.52
CA ARG A 548 -16.05 -8.33 22.34
C ARG A 548 -14.79 -8.80 23.10
N GLY A 549 -14.47 -10.10 23.09
CA GLY A 549 -13.25 -10.65 23.73
C GLY A 549 -12.22 -11.08 22.69
N ALA A 550 -11.04 -11.50 23.12
CA ALA A 550 -9.93 -11.89 22.23
C ALA A 550 -10.18 -13.20 21.43
N GLN A 551 -11.30 -13.89 21.70
CA GLN A 551 -11.71 -15.16 21.06
C GLN A 551 -10.63 -16.25 21.10
N ASN A 552 -9.83 -16.27 22.16
CA ASN A 552 -8.67 -17.15 22.31
C ASN A 552 -8.86 -18.23 23.39
N GLN A 553 -10.05 -18.35 23.98
CA GLN A 553 -10.33 -19.31 25.06
C GLN A 553 -10.35 -20.75 24.53
N CYS A 554 -9.24 -21.45 24.69
CA CYS A 554 -9.01 -22.82 24.23
C CYS A 554 -8.78 -23.81 25.38
N ARG A 555 -8.23 -23.37 26.51
CA ARG A 555 -7.88 -24.22 27.66
C ARG A 555 -8.23 -23.58 29.02
N PRO A 556 -9.51 -23.28 29.27
CA PRO A 556 -9.96 -22.91 30.60
C PRO A 556 -9.83 -24.10 31.56
N ALA A 557 -9.17 -23.87 32.69
CA ALA A 557 -8.88 -24.90 33.69
C ALA A 557 -9.89 -24.88 34.85
N ALA A 558 -9.90 -25.95 35.64
CA ALA A 558 -10.63 -26.04 36.89
C ALA A 558 -9.67 -26.08 38.08
N ILE A 559 -10.05 -25.38 39.14
CA ILE A 559 -9.26 -25.24 40.36
C ILE A 559 -10.14 -25.51 41.58
N ALA A 560 -9.53 -25.66 42.74
CA ALA A 560 -10.20 -25.72 44.04
C ALA A 560 -9.52 -24.77 45.03
N ALA A 561 -10.30 -24.15 45.91
CA ALA A 561 -9.74 -23.29 46.94
C ALA A 561 -9.04 -24.08 48.05
N ILE A 562 -7.95 -23.52 48.56
CA ILE A 562 -7.24 -23.95 49.77
C ILE A 562 -7.40 -22.82 50.81
N GLU A 563 -7.93 -23.14 51.99
CA GLU A 563 -8.11 -22.14 53.06
C GLU A 563 -6.80 -21.38 53.33
N PRO A 564 -6.85 -20.04 53.48
CA PRO A 564 -8.04 -19.21 53.68
C PRO A 564 -8.68 -18.66 52.38
N ALA A 565 -8.25 -19.13 51.20
CA ALA A 565 -8.88 -18.72 49.94
C ALA A 565 -10.32 -19.25 49.83
N VAL A 566 -11.12 -18.54 49.04
CA VAL A 566 -12.51 -18.91 48.76
C VAL A 566 -12.76 -18.93 47.25
N GLU A 567 -13.64 -19.82 46.82
CA GLU A 567 -14.10 -19.93 45.44
C GLU A 567 -15.05 -18.77 45.12
N ILE A 568 -14.85 -18.12 43.98
CA ILE A 568 -15.60 -16.91 43.59
C ILE A 568 -16.33 -17.06 42.25
N TYR A 569 -15.94 -18.03 41.44
CA TYR A 569 -16.54 -18.33 40.14
C TYR A 569 -16.61 -19.84 39.95
N HIS A 570 -17.67 -20.33 39.32
CA HIS A 570 -17.87 -21.76 39.05
C HIS A 570 -18.21 -22.03 37.59
N TRP A 571 -17.68 -23.14 37.06
CA TRP A 571 -18.04 -23.66 35.75
C TRP A 571 -19.40 -24.34 35.80
N THR A 572 -20.45 -23.58 35.50
CA THR A 572 -21.80 -24.15 35.45
C THR A 572 -21.96 -25.08 34.25
N ARG A 573 -22.92 -26.02 34.33
CA ARG A 573 -23.14 -27.08 33.33
C ARG A 573 -21.98 -28.07 33.18
N SER A 574 -21.01 -28.04 34.09
CA SER A 574 -20.04 -29.11 34.29
C SER A 574 -20.42 -29.99 35.47
N ARG A 575 -20.03 -31.27 35.40
CA ARG A 575 -20.25 -32.20 36.51
C ARG A 575 -19.49 -31.72 37.74
N GLY A 576 -20.24 -31.43 38.81
CA GLY A 576 -19.68 -30.99 40.10
C GLY A 576 -19.38 -29.50 40.18
N GLU A 577 -19.68 -28.73 39.13
CA GLU A 577 -19.54 -27.26 39.09
C GLU A 577 -18.21 -26.77 39.71
N PRO A 578 -17.07 -27.29 39.21
CA PRO A 578 -15.77 -26.98 39.81
C PRO A 578 -15.45 -25.49 39.70
N ALA A 579 -14.60 -24.99 40.58
CA ALA A 579 -14.28 -23.57 40.61
C ALA A 579 -13.46 -23.15 39.37
N ALA A 580 -13.78 -21.97 38.88
CA ALA A 580 -13.11 -21.24 37.79
C ALA A 580 -12.25 -20.09 38.31
N GLY A 581 -12.48 -19.66 39.55
CA GLY A 581 -11.73 -18.56 40.14
C GLY A 581 -11.73 -18.65 41.66
N VAL A 582 -10.63 -18.23 42.27
CA VAL A 582 -10.48 -18.09 43.72
C VAL A 582 -9.99 -16.70 44.07
N ARG A 583 -10.32 -16.25 45.28
CA ARG A 583 -9.65 -15.11 45.90
C ARG A 583 -9.10 -15.47 47.26
N ARG A 584 -8.01 -14.82 47.65
CA ARG A 584 -7.36 -14.98 48.94
C ARG A 584 -7.03 -13.63 49.54
N GLU A 585 -7.16 -13.53 50.85
CA GLU A 585 -6.61 -12.44 51.65
C GLU A 585 -5.65 -13.07 52.65
N ASP A 586 -4.37 -12.71 52.55
CA ASP A 586 -3.34 -13.25 53.43
C ASP A 586 -3.44 -12.59 54.81
N PRO A 587 -3.69 -13.34 55.89
CA PRO A 587 -3.87 -12.76 57.22
C PRO A 587 -2.56 -12.24 57.83
N GLN A 588 -1.40 -12.63 57.29
CA GLN A 588 -0.09 -12.20 57.79
C GLN A 588 0.41 -10.96 57.06
N THR A 589 0.34 -10.96 55.72
CA THR A 589 0.87 -9.87 54.90
C THR A 589 -0.19 -8.84 54.50
N GLY A 590 -1.48 -9.20 54.59
CA GLY A 590 -2.58 -8.39 54.07
C GLY A 590 -2.65 -8.35 52.54
N SER A 591 -1.84 -9.16 51.84
CA SER A 591 -1.91 -9.29 50.38
C SER A 591 -3.27 -9.84 49.96
N ARG A 592 -3.78 -9.35 48.83
CA ARG A 592 -5.05 -9.81 48.26
C ARG A 592 -4.82 -10.33 46.86
N THR A 593 -5.25 -11.56 46.60
CA THR A 593 -5.08 -12.19 45.30
C THR A 593 -6.40 -12.65 44.72
N VAL A 594 -6.53 -12.55 43.41
CA VAL A 594 -7.59 -13.15 42.62
C VAL A 594 -6.92 -13.95 41.53
N TYR A 595 -7.22 -15.25 41.45
CA TYR A 595 -6.77 -16.10 40.36
C TYR A 595 -7.97 -16.61 39.59
N LEU A 596 -8.00 -16.33 38.29
CA LEU A 596 -8.96 -16.83 37.33
C LEU A 596 -8.27 -17.84 36.43
N SER A 597 -8.75 -19.08 36.40
CA SER A 597 -8.17 -20.18 35.61
C SER A 597 -8.57 -20.13 34.13
N PHE A 598 -8.93 -18.95 33.65
CA PHE A 598 -9.35 -18.60 32.31
C PHE A 598 -8.86 -17.18 32.00
N GLY A 599 -8.77 -16.84 30.71
CA GLY A 599 -8.43 -15.48 30.30
C GLY A 599 -9.64 -14.55 30.30
N ILE A 600 -9.44 -13.29 30.66
CA ILE A 600 -10.46 -12.23 30.66
C ILE A 600 -10.28 -11.24 29.50
N GLU A 601 -9.26 -11.44 28.68
CA GLU A 601 -9.03 -10.73 27.41
C GLU A 601 -10.13 -10.96 26.36
#